data_AF-A0A9D2FTR6-F1
#
_entry.id   AF-A0A9D2FTR6-F1
#
_cell.length_a   1.000
_cell.length_b   1.000
_cell.length_c   1.000
_cell.angle_alpha   90.00
_cell.angle_beta   90.00
_cell.angle_gamma   90.00
#
_symmetry.space_group_name_H-M   'P 1'
#
loop_
_entity.id
_entity.type
_entity.pdbx_description
1 polymer ?
#
loop_
_entity_poly.entity_id
_entity_poly.type
_entity_poly.pdbx_seq_one_letter_code
_entity_poly.pdbx_strand_id
1 'polypeptide(L)'
;MKFLYKISGKISLLLYILSLWQLWLLCRFGGVRQRLPVLALCGLAGLICFLMWLVARKKYKDTKREEKSLGKRYMLLLEILVFVISTCCFVVGVIYSAMPYHGRLGSKLQALSTERQIPLNHTNFFDSGVSGILEDLKEELDLPKELYMVNQFQVDFNAEGEIQSIYTFLCGQDEKGEKKTYLVDYDAEQSQDMQVRLQNQTSVEYEADKLLQPMLTILEKADIETQVKAWDQIFPRETYEILYYGRRAFSQAAGLTYIPGDADGDGKTEGEKDFSKLMSGGEMVGYEASLYLPAVKEITPIRYMMEPEYVSAETMKKAEEAQQTQTAKEAETWTLDNSDGSMYFFLDHSTGWRMKVADAAAGSRFYQLECTEDGGETWTMANKDPFMGNIGVTEGLIFYDENFGIAGLTGASQTTSKLYITRDGGQSFAEISLPWEAVTELPKTAQEYGYTKESYGYLNMPQRDGEVMTILAVSQAGNSQGLLFQSQDLGETWDYAGVAQQ
;
A
#
# COMPACT_ATOMS: atom_id res chain seq x y z
N MET A 1 55.23 -21.80 -46.56
CA MET A 1 54.81 -22.45 -45.29
C MET A 1 55.23 -21.71 -44.00
N LYS A 2 56.47 -21.19 -43.85
CA LYS A 2 56.89 -20.47 -42.62
C LYS A 2 56.10 -19.19 -42.29
N PHE A 3 55.68 -18.44 -43.31
CA PHE A 3 54.92 -17.19 -43.15
C PHE A 3 53.47 -17.47 -42.73
N LEU A 4 52.80 -18.42 -43.41
CA LEU A 4 51.46 -18.93 -43.08
C LEU A 4 51.38 -19.48 -41.64
N TYR A 5 52.41 -20.18 -41.16
CA TYR A 5 52.48 -20.68 -39.79
C TYR A 5 52.57 -19.57 -38.72
N LYS A 6 53.30 -18.48 -38.99
CA LYS A 6 53.46 -17.38 -38.02
C LYS A 6 52.23 -16.47 -37.91
N ILE A 7 51.48 -16.33 -39.00
CA ILE A 7 50.35 -15.39 -39.07
C ILE A 7 49.04 -16.06 -38.62
N SER A 8 48.82 -17.32 -38.98
CA SER A 8 47.59 -18.06 -38.61
C SER A 8 47.37 -18.14 -37.10
N GLY A 9 48.41 -18.36 -36.30
CA GLY A 9 48.30 -18.41 -34.84
C GLY A 9 47.87 -17.08 -34.22
N LYS A 10 48.43 -15.96 -34.70
CA LYS A 10 48.07 -14.61 -34.22
C LYS A 10 46.67 -14.20 -34.62
N ILE A 11 46.26 -14.52 -35.86
CA ILE A 11 44.89 -14.28 -36.35
C ILE A 11 43.90 -15.12 -35.54
N SER A 12 44.21 -16.38 -35.26
CA SER A 12 43.37 -17.24 -34.43
C SER A 12 43.19 -16.68 -33.01
N LEU A 13 44.27 -16.22 -32.37
CA LEU A 13 44.20 -15.58 -31.04
C LEU A 13 43.37 -14.30 -31.05
N LEU A 14 43.52 -13.45 -32.08
CA LEU A 14 42.74 -12.21 -32.21
C LEU A 14 41.25 -12.51 -32.44
N LEU A 15 40.92 -13.47 -33.29
CA LEU A 15 39.54 -13.91 -33.53
C LEU A 15 38.92 -14.55 -32.28
N TYR A 16 39.71 -15.29 -31.50
CA TYR A 16 39.29 -15.82 -30.20
C TYR A 16 38.93 -14.70 -29.21
N ILE A 17 39.81 -13.71 -29.05
CA ILE A 17 39.54 -12.56 -28.16
C ILE A 17 38.31 -11.78 -28.62
N LEU A 18 38.15 -11.56 -29.93
CA LEU A 18 36.94 -10.92 -30.49
C LEU A 18 35.69 -11.74 -30.22
N SER A 19 35.76 -13.07 -30.30
CA SER A 19 34.61 -13.94 -29.97
C SER A 19 34.24 -13.85 -28.48
N LEU A 20 35.20 -13.86 -27.57
CA LEU A 20 34.95 -13.67 -26.14
C LEU A 20 34.36 -12.28 -25.83
N TRP A 21 34.85 -11.25 -26.51
CA TRP A 21 34.33 -9.90 -26.37
C TRP A 21 32.88 -9.79 -26.85
N GLN A 22 32.55 -10.40 -28.00
CA GLN A 22 31.17 -10.45 -28.50
C GLN A 22 30.25 -11.26 -27.58
N LEU A 23 30.74 -12.36 -27.01
CA LEU A 23 30.00 -13.16 -26.03
C LEU A 23 29.71 -12.36 -24.76
N TRP A 24 30.72 -11.72 -24.18
CA TRP A 24 30.55 -10.87 -23.00
C TRP A 24 29.55 -9.74 -23.25
N LEU A 25 29.67 -9.08 -24.39
CA LEU A 25 28.76 -8.03 -24.83
C LEU A 25 27.32 -8.53 -25.03
N LEU A 26 27.14 -9.73 -25.57
CA LEU A 26 25.83 -10.39 -25.70
C LEU A 26 25.22 -10.67 -24.32
N CYS A 27 26.02 -11.17 -23.37
CA CYS A 27 25.57 -11.42 -22.00
C CYS A 27 25.20 -10.14 -21.26
N ARG A 28 25.96 -9.05 -21.45
CA ARG A 28 25.76 -7.77 -20.77
C ARG A 28 24.60 -6.97 -21.37
N PHE A 29 24.60 -6.77 -22.69
CA PHE A 29 23.68 -5.84 -23.37
C PHE A 29 22.61 -6.53 -24.21
N GLY A 30 22.70 -7.84 -24.46
CA GLY A 30 21.80 -8.56 -25.37
C GLY A 30 22.10 -8.29 -26.85
N GLY A 31 21.06 -8.31 -27.69
CA GLY A 31 21.21 -8.11 -29.14
C GLY A 31 21.55 -9.38 -29.91
N VAL A 32 20.80 -10.47 -29.64
CA VAL A 32 21.00 -11.80 -30.26
C VAL A 32 21.08 -11.71 -31.78
N ARG A 33 20.17 -10.99 -32.45
CA ARG A 33 20.13 -10.87 -33.91
C ARG A 33 21.38 -10.23 -34.54
N GLN A 34 22.04 -9.31 -33.83
CA GLN A 34 23.21 -8.61 -34.36
C GLN A 34 24.53 -9.28 -33.96
N ARG A 35 24.62 -9.79 -32.73
CA ARG A 35 25.87 -10.27 -32.15
C ARG A 35 26.09 -11.78 -32.32
N LEU A 36 25.03 -12.58 -32.40
CA LEU A 36 25.15 -14.03 -32.59
C LEU A 36 25.78 -14.42 -33.95
N PRO A 37 25.43 -13.79 -35.10
CA PRO A 37 26.08 -14.10 -36.36
C PRO A 37 27.56 -13.72 -36.38
N VAL A 38 27.92 -12.59 -35.76
CA VAL A 38 29.32 -12.13 -35.65
C VAL A 38 30.12 -13.06 -34.76
N LEU A 39 29.55 -13.48 -33.62
CA LEU A 39 30.15 -14.47 -32.72
C LEU A 39 30.42 -15.79 -33.45
N ALA A 40 29.43 -16.30 -34.20
CA ALA A 40 29.56 -17.53 -34.97
C ALA A 40 30.64 -17.41 -36.05
N LEU A 41 30.67 -16.29 -36.80
CA LEU A 41 31.64 -16.05 -37.86
C LEU A 41 33.07 -15.93 -37.32
N CYS A 42 33.28 -15.14 -36.26
CA CYS A 42 34.59 -15.01 -35.60
C CYS A 42 35.04 -16.33 -34.98
N GLY A 43 34.14 -17.07 -34.34
CA GLY A 43 34.42 -18.37 -33.74
C GLY A 43 34.83 -19.41 -34.77
N LEU A 44 34.08 -19.55 -35.86
CA LEU A 44 34.37 -20.49 -36.95
C LEU A 44 35.67 -20.12 -37.67
N ALA A 45 35.87 -18.85 -38.03
CA ALA A 45 37.10 -18.39 -38.67
C ALA A 45 38.33 -18.58 -37.75
N GLY A 46 38.17 -18.33 -36.44
CA GLY A 46 39.20 -18.56 -35.43
C GLY A 46 39.59 -20.04 -35.32
N LEU A 47 38.60 -20.94 -35.34
CA LEU A 47 38.78 -22.39 -35.28
C LEU A 47 39.47 -22.93 -36.54
N ILE A 48 39.08 -22.46 -37.73
CA ILE A 48 39.76 -22.82 -39.00
C ILE A 48 41.23 -22.35 -38.97
N CYS A 49 41.50 -21.12 -38.53
CA CYS A 49 42.86 -20.61 -38.41
C CYS A 49 43.69 -21.41 -37.39
N PHE A 50 43.06 -21.85 -36.29
CA PHE A 50 43.70 -22.70 -35.28
C PHE A 50 44.07 -24.08 -35.83
N LEU A 51 43.15 -24.73 -36.55
CA LEU A 51 43.39 -26.04 -37.18
C LEU A 51 44.50 -25.95 -38.24
N MET A 52 44.48 -24.91 -39.08
CA MET A 52 45.55 -24.64 -40.04
C MET A 52 46.90 -24.45 -39.36
N TRP A 53 46.93 -23.76 -38.22
CA TRP A 53 48.13 -23.57 -37.43
C TRP A 53 48.64 -24.90 -36.84
N LEU A 54 47.77 -25.76 -36.31
CA LEU A 54 48.13 -27.09 -35.79
C LEU A 54 48.74 -27.98 -36.89
N VAL A 55 48.12 -28.03 -38.07
CA VAL A 55 48.63 -28.80 -39.22
C VAL A 55 49.98 -28.26 -39.69
N ALA A 56 50.12 -26.94 -39.77
CA ALA A 56 51.38 -26.30 -40.14
C ALA A 56 52.48 -26.52 -39.08
N ARG A 57 52.12 -26.58 -37.78
CA ARG A 57 53.03 -26.90 -36.67
C ARG A 57 53.57 -28.32 -36.79
N LYS A 58 52.69 -29.29 -37.06
CA LYS A 58 53.04 -30.71 -37.20
C LYS A 58 54.02 -30.89 -38.38
N LYS A 59 53.67 -30.37 -39.56
CA LYS A 59 54.54 -30.43 -40.75
C LYS A 59 55.88 -29.70 -40.56
N TYR A 60 55.91 -28.58 -39.84
CA TYR A 60 57.15 -27.82 -39.58
C TYR A 60 58.10 -28.54 -38.61
N LYS A 61 57.55 -29.32 -37.66
CA LYS A 61 58.31 -30.11 -36.69
C LYS A 61 59.02 -31.31 -37.35
N ASP A 62 58.44 -31.87 -38.42
CA ASP A 62 59.01 -33.01 -39.16
C ASP A 62 60.18 -32.62 -40.08
N THR A 63 60.37 -31.34 -40.43
CA THR A 63 61.41 -30.91 -41.42
C THR A 63 62.70 -30.33 -40.83
N LYS A 64 62.81 -30.07 -39.51
CA LYS A 64 64.03 -29.51 -38.90
C LYS A 64 64.23 -29.89 -37.42
N ARG A 65 65.43 -30.39 -37.10
CA ARG A 65 66.02 -30.47 -35.75
C ARG A 65 66.09 -29.04 -35.16
N GLU A 66 65.52 -28.85 -33.97
CA GLU A 66 65.31 -27.53 -33.34
C GLU A 66 66.61 -26.76 -33.09
N GLU A 67 66.79 -25.59 -33.72
CA GLU A 67 67.49 -24.49 -33.06
C GLU A 67 66.47 -23.75 -32.17
N LYS A 68 66.49 -24.09 -30.88
CA LYS A 68 65.72 -23.43 -29.82
C LYS A 68 66.28 -22.02 -29.57
N SER A 69 65.89 -21.05 -30.39
CA SER A 69 66.11 -19.66 -30.01
C SER A 69 65.22 -19.31 -28.81
N LEU A 70 65.82 -18.89 -27.69
CA LEU A 70 65.12 -18.48 -26.47
C LEU A 70 63.94 -17.54 -26.77
N GLY A 71 64.10 -16.59 -27.70
CA GLY A 71 63.06 -15.66 -28.11
C GLY A 71 61.77 -16.27 -28.68
N LYS A 72 61.82 -17.46 -29.34
CA LYS A 72 60.60 -18.13 -29.83
C LYS A 72 59.79 -18.78 -28.70
N ARG A 73 60.47 -19.26 -27.65
CA ARG A 73 59.83 -19.79 -26.45
C ARG A 73 59.16 -18.69 -25.64
N TYR A 74 59.83 -17.54 -25.47
CA TYR A 74 59.24 -16.37 -24.82
C TYR A 74 58.02 -15.81 -25.57
N MET A 75 58.06 -15.75 -26.91
CA MET A 75 56.86 -15.32 -27.67
C MET A 75 55.67 -16.26 -27.50
N LEU A 76 55.89 -17.58 -27.46
CA LEU A 76 54.81 -18.55 -27.25
C LEU A 76 54.25 -18.47 -25.82
N LEU A 77 55.11 -18.26 -24.81
CA LEU A 77 54.68 -18.03 -23.43
C LEU A 77 53.84 -16.75 -23.29
N LEU A 78 54.21 -15.69 -24.00
CA LEU A 78 53.45 -14.44 -24.03
C LEU A 78 52.07 -14.62 -24.70
N GLU A 79 51.99 -15.37 -25.80
CA GLU A 79 50.71 -15.71 -26.44
C GLU A 79 49.79 -16.52 -25.52
N ILE A 80 50.34 -17.50 -24.77
CA ILE A 80 49.60 -18.25 -23.75
C ILE A 80 49.15 -17.32 -22.62
N LEU A 81 50.02 -16.41 -22.15
CA LEU A 81 49.68 -15.45 -21.10
C LEU A 81 48.51 -14.55 -21.53
N VAL A 82 48.56 -14.00 -22.74
CA VAL A 82 47.48 -13.17 -23.31
C VAL A 82 46.19 -13.98 -23.44
N PHE A 83 46.27 -15.23 -23.90
CA PHE A 83 45.12 -16.12 -23.96
C PHE A 83 44.50 -16.28 -22.57
N VAL A 84 45.28 -16.71 -21.56
CA VAL A 84 44.78 -16.93 -20.19
C VAL A 84 44.19 -15.66 -19.58
N ILE A 85 44.88 -14.51 -19.68
CA ILE A 85 44.38 -13.24 -19.15
C ILE A 85 43.07 -12.85 -19.83
N SER A 86 43.01 -12.94 -21.17
CA SER A 86 41.79 -12.60 -21.90
C SER A 86 40.61 -13.49 -21.51
N THR A 87 40.83 -14.81 -21.41
CA THR A 87 39.81 -15.76 -20.97
C THR A 87 39.33 -15.44 -19.56
N CYS A 88 40.25 -15.23 -18.60
CA CYS A 88 39.89 -14.88 -17.23
C CYS A 88 39.06 -13.58 -17.17
N CYS A 89 39.51 -12.52 -17.84
CA CYS A 89 38.80 -11.24 -17.84
C CYS A 89 37.38 -11.36 -18.40
N PHE A 90 37.19 -12.05 -19.53
CA PHE A 90 35.87 -12.19 -20.15
C PHE A 90 34.97 -13.17 -19.38
N VAL A 91 35.51 -14.25 -18.81
CA VAL A 91 34.75 -15.19 -17.95
C VAL A 91 34.21 -14.46 -16.72
N VAL A 92 35.04 -13.67 -16.02
CA VAL A 92 34.58 -12.85 -14.89
C VAL A 92 33.47 -11.89 -15.34
N GLY A 93 33.64 -11.26 -16.51
CA GLY A 93 32.62 -10.38 -17.08
C GLY A 93 31.29 -11.09 -17.39
N VAL A 94 31.33 -12.34 -17.86
CA VAL A 94 30.13 -13.15 -18.13
C VAL A 94 29.45 -13.55 -16.82
N ILE A 95 30.21 -14.02 -15.83
CA ILE A 95 29.68 -14.37 -14.49
C ILE A 95 29.02 -13.15 -13.85
N TYR A 96 29.67 -11.99 -13.90
CA TYR A 96 29.10 -10.74 -13.41
C TYR A 96 27.81 -10.38 -14.16
N SER A 97 27.76 -10.55 -15.48
CA SER A 97 26.55 -10.29 -16.28
C SER A 97 25.42 -11.30 -16.04
N ALA A 98 25.72 -12.45 -15.43
CA ALA A 98 24.76 -13.48 -15.05
C ALA A 98 24.17 -13.26 -13.64
N MET A 99 24.80 -12.43 -12.81
CA MET A 99 24.22 -12.05 -11.51
C MET A 99 22.95 -11.20 -11.72
N PRO A 100 21.99 -11.27 -10.79
CA PRO A 100 20.79 -10.43 -10.83
C PRO A 100 21.14 -8.94 -11.02
N TYR A 101 20.36 -8.22 -11.81
CA TYR A 101 20.50 -6.77 -12.07
C TYR A 101 21.78 -6.29 -12.79
N HIS A 102 22.70 -7.17 -13.16
CA HIS A 102 24.00 -6.78 -13.74
C HIS A 102 24.12 -6.93 -15.27
N GLY A 103 23.17 -7.60 -15.92
CA GLY A 103 23.16 -7.76 -17.37
C GLY A 103 21.91 -8.47 -17.92
N ARG A 104 21.74 -8.48 -19.25
CA ARG A 104 20.63 -9.15 -19.93
C ARG A 104 20.57 -10.66 -19.67
N LEU A 105 21.73 -11.30 -19.48
CA LEU A 105 21.78 -12.72 -19.11
C LEU A 105 21.20 -12.95 -17.71
N GLY A 106 21.62 -12.16 -16.72
CA GLY A 106 21.07 -12.22 -15.37
C GLY A 106 19.56 -11.98 -15.34
N SER A 107 19.05 -10.99 -16.07
CA SER A 107 17.61 -10.77 -16.19
C SER A 107 16.87 -11.96 -16.82
N LYS A 108 17.46 -12.62 -17.83
CA LYS A 108 16.85 -13.82 -18.44
C LYS A 108 16.88 -15.03 -17.51
N LEU A 109 17.97 -15.23 -16.78
CA LEU A 109 18.09 -16.30 -15.79
C LEU A 109 17.10 -16.10 -14.65
N GLN A 110 16.96 -14.85 -14.19
CA GLN A 110 15.97 -14.48 -13.19
C GLN A 110 14.55 -14.73 -13.70
N ALA A 111 14.19 -14.24 -14.88
CA ALA A 111 12.88 -14.50 -15.49
C ALA A 111 12.61 -16.00 -15.62
N LEU A 112 13.59 -16.80 -16.03
CA LEU A 112 13.47 -18.26 -16.06
C LEU A 112 13.28 -18.90 -14.67
N SER A 113 13.80 -18.29 -13.60
CA SER A 113 13.59 -18.78 -12.23
C SER A 113 12.26 -18.33 -11.62
N THR A 114 11.78 -17.13 -11.98
CA THR A 114 10.63 -16.48 -11.33
C THR A 114 9.37 -16.51 -12.17
N GLU A 115 9.44 -16.77 -13.47
CA GLU A 115 8.27 -16.82 -14.36
C GLU A 115 8.04 -18.24 -14.87
N ARG A 116 6.79 -18.65 -14.92
CA ARG A 116 6.31 -19.92 -15.49
C ARG A 116 5.21 -19.60 -16.49
N GLN A 117 5.17 -20.38 -17.56
CA GLN A 117 4.06 -20.42 -18.51
C GLN A 117 3.38 -21.75 -18.27
N ILE A 118 2.13 -21.73 -17.85
CA ILE A 118 1.36 -22.92 -17.46
C ILE A 118 0.14 -22.99 -18.38
N PRO A 119 -0.09 -24.10 -19.09
CA PRO A 119 -1.26 -24.22 -19.96
C PRO A 119 -2.54 -24.15 -19.13
N LEU A 120 -3.54 -23.42 -19.62
CA LEU A 120 -4.90 -23.47 -19.08
C LEU A 120 -5.65 -24.61 -19.79
N ASN A 121 -5.72 -25.79 -19.17
CA ASN A 121 -6.45 -26.93 -19.71
C ASN A 121 -7.95 -26.81 -19.42
N HIS A 122 -8.28 -26.26 -18.27
CA HIS A 122 -9.64 -26.01 -17.80
C HIS A 122 -10.12 -24.64 -18.29
N THR A 123 -10.49 -24.56 -19.57
CA THR A 123 -10.83 -23.29 -20.24
C THR A 123 -12.29 -22.85 -20.07
N ASN A 124 -13.16 -23.71 -19.53
CA ASN A 124 -14.58 -23.40 -19.32
C ASN A 124 -14.92 -23.30 -17.82
N PHE A 125 -15.39 -22.12 -17.42
CA PHE A 125 -15.79 -21.79 -16.06
C PHE A 125 -17.01 -22.59 -15.57
N PHE A 126 -18.00 -22.89 -16.43
CA PHE A 126 -19.18 -23.65 -16.01
C PHE A 126 -18.86 -25.14 -15.80
N ASP A 127 -17.90 -25.68 -16.53
CA ASP A 127 -17.53 -27.10 -16.43
C ASP A 127 -16.65 -27.38 -15.20
N SER A 128 -15.69 -26.50 -14.92
CA SER A 128 -14.60 -26.75 -13.95
C SER A 128 -14.50 -25.71 -12.84
N GLY A 129 -15.21 -24.59 -12.97
CA GLY A 129 -15.16 -23.47 -12.03
C GLY A 129 -13.76 -22.88 -11.90
N VAL A 130 -13.56 -22.15 -10.81
CA VAL A 130 -12.22 -21.67 -10.43
C VAL A 130 -11.31 -22.80 -9.96
N SER A 131 -11.89 -23.91 -9.49
CA SER A 131 -11.12 -25.09 -9.05
C SER A 131 -10.27 -25.66 -10.19
N GLY A 132 -10.78 -25.70 -11.43
CA GLY A 132 -10.00 -26.13 -12.59
C GLY A 132 -8.75 -25.28 -12.85
N ILE A 133 -8.85 -23.95 -12.67
CA ILE A 133 -7.69 -23.05 -12.78
C ILE A 133 -6.63 -23.40 -11.73
N LEU A 134 -7.06 -23.65 -10.48
CA LEU A 134 -6.14 -24.01 -9.39
C LEU A 134 -5.52 -25.40 -9.58
N GLU A 135 -6.26 -26.33 -10.17
CA GLU A 135 -5.76 -27.66 -10.55
C GLU A 135 -4.65 -27.55 -11.60
N ASP A 136 -4.85 -26.78 -12.66
CA ASP A 136 -3.84 -26.54 -13.70
C ASP A 136 -2.56 -25.92 -13.12
N LEU A 137 -2.71 -24.98 -12.18
CA LEU A 137 -1.57 -24.41 -11.46
C LEU A 137 -0.86 -25.44 -10.59
N LYS A 138 -1.60 -26.33 -9.92
CA LYS A 138 -1.07 -27.36 -9.01
C LYS A 138 -0.33 -28.49 -9.74
N GLU A 139 -0.66 -28.76 -10.99
CA GLU A 139 0.06 -29.76 -11.80
C GLU A 139 1.54 -29.36 -12.02
N GLU A 140 1.81 -28.07 -12.20
CA GLU A 140 3.15 -27.54 -12.47
C GLU A 140 3.80 -26.88 -11.25
N LEU A 141 3.03 -26.50 -10.24
CA LEU A 141 3.50 -25.80 -9.03
C LEU A 141 3.14 -26.56 -7.76
N ASP A 142 4.08 -26.57 -6.82
CA ASP A 142 3.84 -27.01 -5.45
C ASP A 142 3.10 -25.90 -4.68
N LEU A 143 1.78 -25.84 -4.90
CA LEU A 143 0.89 -24.88 -4.24
C LEU A 143 0.66 -25.28 -2.77
N PRO A 144 0.76 -24.32 -1.82
CA PRO A 144 0.35 -24.49 -0.44
C PRO A 144 -1.08 -25.02 -0.30
N LYS A 145 -1.34 -25.71 0.82
CA LYS A 145 -2.69 -26.18 1.15
C LYS A 145 -3.66 -25.03 1.35
N GLU A 146 -3.21 -23.97 2.01
CA GLU A 146 -3.99 -22.76 2.24
C GLU A 146 -3.41 -21.63 1.40
N LEU A 147 -4.29 -21.01 0.63
CA LEU A 147 -3.99 -19.85 -0.21
C LEU A 147 -4.79 -18.66 0.29
N TYR A 148 -4.14 -17.51 0.28
CA TYR A 148 -4.68 -16.24 0.72
C TYR A 148 -4.54 -15.22 -0.41
N MET A 149 -5.53 -14.35 -0.52
CA MET A 149 -5.57 -13.25 -1.47
C MET A 149 -4.68 -12.10 -1.00
N VAL A 150 -3.74 -11.67 -1.84
CA VAL A 150 -2.98 -10.43 -1.59
C VAL A 150 -3.79 -9.21 -2.03
N ASN A 151 -4.57 -9.33 -3.11
CA ASN A 151 -5.42 -8.25 -3.60
C ASN A 151 -6.81 -8.78 -3.99
N GLN A 152 -6.93 -9.35 -5.18
CA GLN A 152 -8.22 -9.78 -5.75
C GLN A 152 -8.05 -11.00 -6.63
N PHE A 153 -9.09 -11.82 -6.69
CA PHE A 153 -9.22 -12.90 -7.65
C PHE A 153 -10.25 -12.47 -8.68
N GLN A 154 -9.84 -12.43 -9.94
CA GLN A 154 -10.67 -11.99 -11.05
C GLN A 154 -10.62 -13.00 -12.18
N VAL A 155 -11.78 -13.35 -12.71
CA VAL A 155 -11.92 -14.19 -13.91
C VAL A 155 -12.99 -13.59 -14.81
N ASP A 156 -12.62 -13.32 -16.05
CA ASP A 156 -13.54 -12.86 -17.07
C ASP A 156 -13.88 -14.02 -18.02
N PHE A 157 -15.14 -14.15 -18.40
CA PHE A 157 -15.61 -15.25 -19.25
C PHE A 157 -16.81 -14.81 -20.11
N ASN A 158 -17.06 -15.52 -21.21
CA ASN A 158 -18.19 -15.23 -22.11
C ASN A 158 -19.48 -15.94 -21.68
N ALA A 159 -20.56 -15.75 -22.44
CA ALA A 159 -21.87 -16.34 -22.15
C ALA A 159 -21.88 -17.88 -22.18
N GLU A 160 -20.94 -18.50 -22.89
CA GLU A 160 -20.73 -19.95 -22.95
C GLU A 160 -19.81 -20.49 -21.84
N GLY A 161 -19.24 -19.62 -21.00
CA GLY A 161 -18.35 -19.99 -19.91
C GLY A 161 -16.87 -20.04 -20.30
N GLU A 162 -16.50 -19.74 -21.55
CA GLU A 162 -15.11 -19.74 -21.99
C GLU A 162 -14.35 -18.59 -21.32
N ILE A 163 -13.27 -18.93 -20.61
CA ILE A 163 -12.44 -18.00 -19.86
C ILE A 163 -11.63 -17.13 -20.83
N GLN A 164 -11.79 -15.81 -20.69
CA GLN A 164 -11.12 -14.80 -21.49
C GLN A 164 -9.90 -14.22 -20.79
N SER A 165 -10.00 -13.98 -19.47
CA SER A 165 -8.91 -13.44 -18.68
C SER A 165 -8.90 -14.01 -17.26
N ILE A 166 -7.72 -14.09 -16.65
CA ILE A 166 -7.56 -14.42 -15.23
C ILE A 166 -6.53 -13.46 -14.66
N TYR A 167 -6.86 -12.83 -13.53
CA TYR A 167 -5.90 -12.05 -12.76
C TYR A 167 -6.05 -12.37 -11.28
N THR A 168 -4.98 -12.87 -10.67
CA THR A 168 -4.97 -13.09 -9.22
C THR A 168 -3.58 -12.96 -8.64
N PHE A 169 -3.50 -12.44 -7.42
CA PHE A 169 -2.27 -12.44 -6.63
C PHE A 169 -2.49 -13.20 -5.33
N LEU A 170 -1.88 -14.38 -5.25
CA LEU A 170 -2.03 -15.33 -4.16
C LEU A 170 -0.75 -15.42 -3.33
N CYS A 171 -0.91 -15.74 -2.06
CA CYS A 171 0.18 -16.14 -1.19
C CYS A 171 -0.20 -17.38 -0.38
N GLY A 172 0.80 -18.09 0.12
CA GLY A 172 0.61 -19.23 1.00
C GLY A 172 1.91 -19.62 1.66
N GLN A 173 1.83 -20.55 2.59
CA GLN A 173 2.99 -21.07 3.32
C GLN A 173 3.21 -22.54 2.97
N ASP A 174 4.42 -22.88 2.53
CA ASP A 174 4.73 -24.26 2.20
C ASP A 174 4.96 -25.12 3.47
N GLU A 175 5.15 -26.43 3.29
CA GLU A 175 5.35 -27.37 4.41
C GLU A 175 6.57 -27.04 5.29
N LYS A 176 7.52 -26.23 4.80
CA LYS A 176 8.72 -25.81 5.54
C LYS A 176 8.53 -24.47 6.24
N GLY A 177 7.38 -23.84 6.08
CA GLY A 177 7.10 -22.53 6.63
C GLY A 177 7.57 -21.38 5.74
N GLU A 178 8.04 -21.64 4.51
CA GLU A 178 8.50 -20.59 3.60
C GLU A 178 7.31 -19.90 2.93
N LYS A 179 7.29 -18.55 2.99
CA LYS A 179 6.26 -17.73 2.36
C LYS A 179 6.48 -17.69 0.85
N LYS A 180 5.47 -18.10 0.08
CA LYS A 180 5.47 -18.04 -1.38
C LYS A 180 4.36 -17.15 -1.89
N THR A 181 4.60 -16.49 -3.01
CA THR A 181 3.61 -15.66 -3.69
C THR A 181 3.54 -16.01 -5.17
N TYR A 182 2.34 -15.92 -5.73
CA TYR A 182 1.97 -16.38 -7.06
C TYR A 182 1.10 -15.29 -7.70
N LEU A 183 1.68 -14.52 -8.62
CA LEU A 183 0.92 -13.60 -9.45
C LEU A 183 0.58 -14.31 -10.76
N VAL A 184 -0.70 -14.60 -10.96
CA VAL A 184 -1.23 -15.29 -12.14
C VAL A 184 -1.91 -14.26 -13.03
N ASP A 185 -1.56 -14.26 -14.30
CA ASP A 185 -2.07 -13.38 -15.32
C ASP A 185 -2.31 -14.19 -16.60
N TYR A 186 -3.52 -14.14 -17.14
CA TYR A 186 -3.93 -14.82 -18.36
C TYR A 186 -4.81 -13.90 -19.19
N ASP A 187 -4.55 -13.88 -20.49
CA ASP A 187 -5.31 -13.17 -21.49
C ASP A 187 -5.33 -14.05 -22.75
N ALA A 188 -6.53 -14.54 -23.09
CA ALA A 188 -6.75 -15.45 -24.21
C ALA A 188 -6.38 -14.82 -25.58
N GLU A 189 -6.36 -13.50 -25.70
CA GLU A 189 -5.92 -12.81 -26.93
C GLU A 189 -4.39 -12.82 -27.07
N GLN A 190 -3.66 -12.92 -25.96
CA GLN A 190 -2.19 -12.85 -25.93
C GLN A 190 -1.52 -14.22 -25.95
N SER A 191 -2.08 -15.21 -25.24
CA SER A 191 -1.44 -16.52 -25.00
C SER A 191 -2.47 -17.60 -24.68
N GLN A 192 -2.12 -18.86 -24.98
CA GLN A 192 -2.86 -20.04 -24.49
C GLN A 192 -2.39 -20.47 -23.08
N ASP A 193 -1.23 -19.95 -22.64
CA ASP A 193 -0.63 -20.25 -21.35
C ASP A 193 -0.85 -19.10 -20.37
N MET A 194 -1.15 -19.43 -19.12
CA MET A 194 -1.13 -18.53 -17.98
C MET A 194 0.31 -18.13 -17.64
N GLN A 195 0.54 -16.84 -17.45
CA GLN A 195 1.82 -16.33 -16.95
C GLN A 195 1.78 -16.30 -15.42
N VAL A 196 2.67 -17.06 -14.78
CA VAL A 196 2.77 -17.10 -13.33
C VAL A 196 4.11 -16.55 -12.87
N ARG A 197 4.09 -15.46 -12.12
CA ARG A 197 5.28 -14.90 -11.45
C ARG A 197 5.35 -15.39 -10.01
N LEU A 198 6.40 -16.14 -9.73
CA LEU A 198 6.81 -16.65 -8.42
C LEU A 198 7.73 -15.64 -7.75
N GLN A 199 7.35 -15.15 -6.57
CA GLN A 199 8.22 -14.31 -5.74
C GLN A 199 8.20 -14.77 -4.28
N ASN A 200 9.30 -14.52 -3.58
CA ASN A 200 9.37 -14.66 -2.12
C ASN A 200 9.25 -13.28 -1.50
N GLN A 201 8.01 -12.86 -1.19
CA GLN A 201 7.77 -11.63 -0.43
C GLN A 201 7.63 -11.97 1.05
N THR A 202 8.39 -11.27 1.89
CA THR A 202 8.40 -11.49 3.34
C THR A 202 7.30 -10.72 4.08
N SER A 203 6.77 -9.67 3.45
CA SER A 203 5.82 -8.71 4.04
C SER A 203 4.35 -9.09 3.91
N VAL A 204 4.03 -10.27 3.36
CA VAL A 204 2.62 -10.67 3.22
C VAL A 204 2.12 -11.24 4.54
N GLU A 205 1.02 -10.68 5.04
CA GLU A 205 0.32 -11.13 6.24
C GLU A 205 -0.78 -12.14 5.85
N TYR A 206 -0.98 -13.13 6.71
CA TYR A 206 -1.97 -14.19 6.50
C TYR A 206 -3.20 -13.89 7.35
N GLU A 207 -4.06 -13.04 6.80
CA GLU A 207 -5.33 -12.67 7.43
C GLU A 207 -6.40 -13.71 7.06
N ALA A 208 -7.16 -14.20 8.05
CA ALA A 208 -8.27 -15.13 7.81
C ALA A 208 -9.27 -14.55 6.79
N ASP A 209 -9.52 -13.24 6.87
CA ASP A 209 -10.39 -12.51 5.95
C ASP A 209 -9.94 -12.59 4.48
N LYS A 210 -8.73 -13.06 4.18
CA LYS A 210 -8.18 -13.20 2.82
C LYS A 210 -8.14 -14.63 2.31
N LEU A 211 -8.66 -15.61 3.04
CA LEU A 211 -8.68 -17.02 2.60
C LEU A 211 -9.34 -17.18 1.23
N LEU A 212 -8.74 -17.99 0.35
CA LEU A 212 -9.26 -18.29 -1.00
C LEU A 212 -10.37 -19.36 -0.97
N GLN A 213 -10.25 -20.33 -0.06
CA GLN A 213 -11.16 -21.48 0.01
C GLN A 213 -12.66 -21.11 0.07
N PRO A 214 -13.10 -20.10 0.84
CA PRO A 214 -14.50 -19.67 0.84
C PRO A 214 -15.06 -19.34 -0.55
N MET A 215 -14.24 -18.73 -1.43
CA MET A 215 -14.65 -18.42 -2.80
C MET A 215 -15.05 -19.69 -3.56
N LEU A 216 -14.26 -20.76 -3.44
CA LEU A 216 -14.55 -22.02 -4.13
C LEU A 216 -15.87 -22.61 -3.64
N THR A 217 -16.08 -22.62 -2.32
CA THR A 217 -17.33 -23.12 -1.70
C THR A 217 -18.54 -22.27 -2.09
N ILE A 218 -18.39 -20.95 -2.20
CA ILE A 218 -19.45 -20.04 -2.64
C ILE A 218 -19.82 -20.31 -4.09
N LEU A 219 -18.83 -20.34 -4.99
CA LEU A 219 -19.05 -20.48 -6.43
C LEU A 219 -19.58 -21.86 -6.82
N GLU A 220 -19.21 -22.93 -6.09
CA GLU A 220 -19.77 -24.27 -6.28
C GLU A 220 -21.30 -24.31 -6.03
N LYS A 221 -21.79 -23.48 -5.12
CA LYS A 221 -23.21 -23.43 -4.73
C LYS A 221 -24.00 -22.34 -5.44
N ALA A 222 -23.32 -21.37 -6.04
CA ALA A 222 -23.93 -20.26 -6.75
C ALA A 222 -24.44 -20.71 -8.12
N ASP A 223 -25.67 -20.33 -8.47
CA ASP A 223 -26.27 -20.67 -9.77
C ASP A 223 -25.83 -19.71 -10.88
N ILE A 224 -24.51 -19.60 -11.10
CA ILE A 224 -23.89 -18.61 -12.00
C ILE A 224 -24.38 -18.80 -13.43
N GLU A 225 -24.38 -20.04 -13.94
CA GLU A 225 -24.74 -20.35 -15.32
C GLU A 225 -26.17 -19.89 -15.66
N THR A 226 -27.12 -20.10 -14.76
CA THR A 226 -28.51 -19.66 -14.95
C THR A 226 -28.62 -18.13 -15.01
N GLN A 227 -27.89 -17.41 -14.13
CA GLN A 227 -27.88 -15.95 -14.12
C GLN A 227 -27.26 -15.38 -15.40
N VAL A 228 -26.13 -15.94 -15.83
CA VAL A 228 -25.45 -15.53 -17.06
C VAL A 228 -26.34 -15.74 -18.28
N LYS A 229 -27.01 -16.90 -18.39
CA LYS A 229 -27.97 -17.15 -19.48
C LYS A 229 -29.15 -16.19 -19.47
N ALA A 230 -29.62 -15.77 -18.30
CA ALA A 230 -30.70 -14.79 -18.19
C ALA A 230 -30.25 -13.39 -18.64
N TRP A 231 -29.02 -12.98 -18.28
CA TRP A 231 -28.45 -11.71 -18.73
C TRP A 231 -28.12 -11.73 -20.22
N ASP A 232 -27.58 -12.80 -20.78
CA ASP A 232 -27.22 -12.89 -22.20
C ASP A 232 -28.43 -12.73 -23.14
N GLN A 233 -29.62 -13.15 -22.70
CA GLN A 233 -30.87 -12.91 -23.46
C GLN A 233 -31.21 -11.43 -23.61
N ILE A 234 -30.78 -10.60 -22.66
CA ILE A 234 -31.06 -9.16 -22.60
C ILE A 234 -29.88 -8.35 -23.16
N PHE A 235 -28.66 -8.77 -22.82
CA PHE A 235 -27.38 -8.15 -23.16
C PHE A 235 -26.48 -9.18 -23.86
N PRO A 236 -26.73 -9.44 -25.16
CA PRO A 236 -26.03 -10.51 -25.87
C PRO A 236 -24.56 -10.15 -26.13
N ARG A 237 -23.68 -11.15 -26.02
CA ARG A 237 -22.24 -11.06 -26.33
C ARG A 237 -21.43 -10.13 -25.42
N GLU A 238 -21.88 -9.99 -24.18
CA GLU A 238 -21.11 -9.30 -23.16
C GLU A 238 -20.15 -10.26 -22.43
N THR A 239 -19.15 -9.69 -21.77
CA THR A 239 -18.23 -10.40 -20.88
C THR A 239 -18.74 -10.34 -19.45
N TYR A 240 -18.68 -11.46 -18.75
CA TYR A 240 -19.05 -11.62 -17.34
C TYR A 240 -17.78 -11.74 -16.51
N GLU A 241 -17.84 -11.26 -15.26
CA GLU A 241 -16.68 -11.23 -14.38
C GLU A 241 -17.04 -11.84 -13.01
N ILE A 242 -16.21 -12.78 -12.54
CA ILE A 242 -16.17 -13.18 -11.13
C ILE A 242 -15.12 -12.36 -10.41
N LEU A 243 -15.49 -11.80 -9.26
CA LEU A 243 -14.59 -11.00 -8.43
C LEU A 243 -14.65 -11.42 -6.97
N TYR A 244 -13.49 -11.59 -6.34
CA TYR A 244 -13.38 -11.99 -4.94
C TYR A 244 -12.24 -11.25 -4.24
N TYR A 245 -12.52 -10.71 -3.05
CA TYR A 245 -11.56 -9.98 -2.21
C TYR A 245 -11.38 -10.59 -0.81
N GLY A 246 -12.06 -11.71 -0.53
CA GLY A 246 -12.16 -12.26 0.82
C GLY A 246 -13.43 -11.83 1.55
N ARG A 247 -13.30 -11.57 2.85
CA ARG A 247 -14.35 -11.05 3.72
C ARG A 247 -14.58 -9.57 3.43
N ARG A 248 -15.83 -9.16 3.24
CA ARG A 248 -16.21 -7.80 2.84
C ARG A 248 -17.43 -7.32 3.60
N ALA A 249 -17.49 -6.01 3.80
CA ALA A 249 -18.59 -5.32 4.44
C ALA A 249 -19.48 -4.58 3.42
N PHE A 250 -20.80 -4.67 3.59
CA PHE A 250 -21.78 -3.98 2.75
C PHE A 250 -22.85 -3.31 3.60
N SER A 251 -23.09 -2.02 3.35
CA SER A 251 -24.13 -1.23 4.02
C SER A 251 -25.48 -1.24 3.29
N GLN A 252 -25.57 -1.90 2.12
CA GLN A 252 -26.77 -1.98 1.30
C GLN A 252 -27.09 -3.43 0.94
N ALA A 253 -28.39 -3.78 1.03
CA ALA A 253 -28.87 -5.12 0.70
C ALA A 253 -28.90 -5.43 -0.80
N ALA A 254 -28.78 -4.40 -1.66
CA ALA A 254 -28.91 -4.56 -3.11
C ALA A 254 -27.87 -5.54 -3.66
N GLY A 255 -28.34 -6.57 -4.36
CA GLY A 255 -27.50 -7.61 -4.96
C GLY A 255 -27.00 -8.69 -4.00
N LEU A 256 -27.14 -8.53 -2.67
CA LEU A 256 -26.71 -9.55 -1.71
C LEU A 256 -27.58 -10.81 -1.82
N THR A 257 -26.93 -11.97 -1.93
CA THR A 257 -27.56 -13.29 -2.00
C THR A 257 -26.88 -14.21 -1.00
N TYR A 258 -27.63 -14.74 -0.05
CA TYR A 258 -27.10 -15.65 0.96
C TYR A 258 -26.81 -17.03 0.36
N ILE A 259 -25.61 -17.56 0.60
CA ILE A 259 -25.22 -18.92 0.26
C ILE A 259 -24.96 -19.71 1.56
N PRO A 260 -25.68 -20.83 1.80
CA PRO A 260 -25.44 -21.67 2.96
C PRO A 260 -24.15 -22.47 2.81
N GLY A 261 -23.36 -22.57 3.87
CA GLY A 261 -22.13 -23.34 3.85
C GLY A 261 -21.20 -22.97 4.99
N ASP A 262 -20.16 -23.79 5.11
CA ASP A 262 -18.99 -23.56 5.95
C ASP A 262 -17.92 -22.95 5.05
N ALA A 263 -17.62 -21.68 5.29
CA ALA A 263 -16.74 -20.88 4.44
C ALA A 263 -15.28 -21.32 4.60
N ASP A 264 -14.84 -21.52 5.84
CA ASP A 264 -13.43 -21.70 6.21
C ASP A 264 -13.12 -23.05 6.87
N GLY A 265 -14.12 -23.92 7.03
CA GLY A 265 -13.97 -25.25 7.62
C GLY A 265 -14.01 -25.25 9.15
N ASP A 266 -14.45 -24.15 9.79
CA ASP A 266 -14.54 -24.04 11.25
C ASP A 266 -15.76 -24.77 11.84
N GLY A 267 -16.66 -25.29 10.99
CA GLY A 267 -17.88 -26.00 11.37
C GLY A 267 -19.09 -25.08 11.60
N LYS A 268 -18.95 -23.76 11.48
CA LYS A 268 -20.09 -22.86 11.32
C LYS A 268 -20.64 -23.04 9.92
N THR A 269 -21.96 -23.04 9.82
CA THR A 269 -22.65 -23.29 8.54
C THR A 269 -23.77 -22.29 8.29
N GLU A 270 -24.01 -21.41 9.27
CA GLU A 270 -25.08 -20.45 9.25
C GLU A 270 -24.54 -19.06 9.56
N GLY A 271 -25.08 -18.07 8.86
CA GLY A 271 -24.90 -16.66 9.16
C GLY A 271 -26.26 -15.96 9.14
N GLU A 272 -26.24 -14.64 9.26
CA GLU A 272 -27.41 -13.78 9.17
C GLU A 272 -28.04 -13.80 7.76
N LYS A 273 -29.24 -14.34 7.64
CA LYS A 273 -29.93 -14.49 6.35
C LYS A 273 -30.81 -13.28 6.01
N ASP A 274 -31.13 -12.44 7.01
CA ASP A 274 -32.03 -11.31 6.85
C ASP A 274 -31.26 -10.01 6.55
N PHE A 275 -31.00 -9.77 5.26
CA PHE A 275 -30.40 -8.52 4.79
C PHE A 275 -31.29 -7.29 4.98
N SER A 276 -32.56 -7.43 5.36
CA SER A 276 -33.42 -6.27 5.65
C SER A 276 -32.96 -5.48 6.88
N LYS A 277 -32.13 -6.07 7.76
CA LYS A 277 -31.49 -5.39 8.89
C LYS A 277 -30.67 -4.17 8.46
N LEU A 278 -30.11 -4.17 7.25
CA LEU A 278 -29.40 -3.02 6.69
C LEU A 278 -30.27 -1.77 6.54
N MET A 279 -31.60 -1.91 6.51
CA MET A 279 -32.52 -0.75 6.51
C MET A 279 -32.45 0.07 7.81
N SER A 280 -31.96 -0.52 8.90
CA SER A 280 -31.71 0.17 10.17
C SER A 280 -30.30 0.78 10.26
N GLY A 281 -29.52 0.76 9.17
CA GLY A 281 -28.10 1.08 9.14
C GLY A 281 -27.21 -0.12 9.48
N GLY A 282 -25.92 0.11 9.65
CA GLY A 282 -24.94 -0.96 9.89
C GLY A 282 -24.40 -1.59 8.60
N GLU A 283 -23.69 -2.69 8.75
CA GLU A 283 -23.06 -3.43 7.66
C GLU A 283 -23.26 -4.94 7.80
N MET A 284 -23.31 -5.63 6.66
CA MET A 284 -23.24 -7.09 6.56
C MET A 284 -21.84 -7.49 6.15
N VAL A 285 -21.17 -8.27 7.00
CA VAL A 285 -19.78 -8.68 6.83
C VAL A 285 -19.72 -10.18 6.63
N GLY A 286 -19.12 -10.65 5.53
CA GLY A 286 -18.98 -12.08 5.26
C GLY A 286 -18.07 -12.34 4.07
N TYR A 287 -17.76 -13.62 3.81
CA TYR A 287 -17.01 -13.99 2.61
C TYR A 287 -17.91 -13.78 1.39
N GLU A 288 -17.40 -13.08 0.39
CA GLU A 288 -18.23 -12.60 -0.72
C GLU A 288 -17.54 -12.80 -2.07
N ALA A 289 -18.22 -13.52 -2.97
CA ALA A 289 -17.86 -13.61 -4.38
C ALA A 289 -18.96 -12.99 -5.24
N SER A 290 -18.58 -12.08 -6.11
CA SER A 290 -19.52 -11.34 -6.95
C SER A 290 -19.53 -11.85 -8.39
N LEU A 291 -20.71 -11.84 -9.01
CA LEU A 291 -20.90 -11.94 -10.44
C LEU A 291 -21.27 -10.55 -10.99
N TYR A 292 -20.44 -10.06 -11.91
CA TYR A 292 -20.53 -8.75 -12.55
C TYR A 292 -20.83 -8.87 -14.05
N LEU A 293 -21.47 -7.83 -14.57
CA LEU A 293 -21.57 -7.54 -16.01
C LEU A 293 -20.92 -6.17 -16.27
N PRO A 294 -19.58 -6.09 -16.42
CA PRO A 294 -18.85 -4.82 -16.40
C PRO A 294 -19.29 -3.80 -17.45
N ALA A 295 -19.79 -4.27 -18.60
CA ALA A 295 -20.25 -3.41 -19.69
C ALA A 295 -21.53 -2.64 -19.36
N VAL A 296 -22.35 -3.11 -18.41
CA VAL A 296 -23.67 -2.54 -18.07
C VAL A 296 -23.67 -1.99 -16.65
N LYS A 297 -23.44 -0.68 -16.53
CA LYS A 297 -23.27 0.00 -15.23
C LYS A 297 -24.55 0.06 -14.39
N GLU A 298 -25.71 -0.03 -15.03
CA GLU A 298 -27.03 0.02 -14.40
C GLU A 298 -27.39 -1.30 -13.70
N ILE A 299 -26.71 -2.40 -14.03
CA ILE A 299 -26.96 -3.69 -13.39
C ILE A 299 -26.25 -3.71 -12.04
N THR A 300 -27.03 -4.00 -11.01
CA THR A 300 -26.47 -4.32 -9.69
C THR A 300 -25.84 -5.71 -9.76
N PRO A 301 -24.56 -5.87 -9.40
CA PRO A 301 -23.89 -7.16 -9.33
C PRO A 301 -24.61 -8.11 -8.38
N ILE A 302 -24.58 -9.41 -8.69
CA ILE A 302 -25.06 -10.42 -7.75
C ILE A 302 -23.88 -10.78 -6.84
N ARG A 303 -24.08 -10.63 -5.53
CA ARG A 303 -23.04 -10.75 -4.51
C ARG A 303 -23.37 -11.93 -3.62
N TYR A 304 -22.72 -13.06 -3.88
CA TYR A 304 -22.94 -14.29 -3.16
C TYR A 304 -22.15 -14.25 -1.86
N MET A 305 -22.86 -14.24 -0.73
CA MET A 305 -22.27 -14.05 0.59
C MET A 305 -22.50 -15.29 1.46
N MET A 306 -21.43 -15.80 2.05
CA MET A 306 -21.42 -16.91 2.99
C MET A 306 -20.98 -16.42 4.37
N GLU A 307 -21.58 -17.01 5.40
CA GLU A 307 -21.41 -16.60 6.81
C GLU A 307 -21.50 -15.09 7.06
N PRO A 308 -22.55 -14.41 6.54
CA PRO A 308 -22.78 -13.01 6.86
C PRO A 308 -23.00 -12.79 8.36
N GLU A 309 -22.43 -11.72 8.87
CA GLU A 309 -22.62 -11.20 10.22
C GLU A 309 -23.11 -9.75 10.13
N TYR A 310 -24.19 -9.44 10.85
CA TYR A 310 -24.68 -8.07 10.91
C TYR A 310 -23.96 -7.28 12.01
N VAL A 311 -23.26 -6.23 11.60
CA VAL A 311 -22.65 -5.25 12.49
C VAL A 311 -23.56 -4.02 12.54
N SER A 312 -24.15 -3.76 13.71
CA SER A 312 -25.08 -2.64 13.86
C SER A 312 -24.39 -1.28 13.77
N ALA A 313 -25.12 -0.24 13.36
CA ALA A 313 -24.61 1.14 13.35
C ALA A 313 -24.12 1.59 14.74
N GLU A 314 -24.76 1.14 15.82
CA GLU A 314 -24.33 1.43 17.19
C GLU A 314 -22.98 0.78 17.52
N THR A 315 -22.78 -0.47 17.09
CA THR A 315 -21.50 -1.19 17.27
C THR A 315 -20.37 -0.51 16.52
N MET A 316 -20.61 -0.11 15.26
CA MET A 316 -19.60 0.61 14.46
C MET A 316 -19.25 1.95 15.10
N LYS A 317 -20.26 2.72 15.52
CA LYS A 317 -20.03 4.00 16.20
C LYS A 317 -19.19 3.83 17.48
N LYS A 318 -19.44 2.79 18.28
CA LYS A 318 -18.63 2.49 19.47
C LYS A 318 -17.18 2.14 19.12
N ALA A 319 -16.97 1.39 18.03
CA ALA A 319 -15.62 1.06 17.56
C ALA A 319 -14.87 2.33 17.08
N GLU A 320 -15.55 3.21 16.35
CA GLU A 320 -15.02 4.51 15.92
C GLU A 320 -14.68 5.40 17.13
N GLU A 321 -15.59 5.53 18.10
CA GLU A 321 -15.35 6.28 19.34
C GLU A 321 -14.14 5.71 20.13
N ALA A 322 -13.98 4.39 20.16
CA ALA A 322 -12.85 3.73 20.82
C ALA A 322 -11.52 4.01 20.07
N GLN A 323 -11.53 3.97 18.73
CA GLN A 323 -10.36 4.31 17.93
C GLN A 323 -9.97 5.79 18.08
N GLN A 324 -10.96 6.69 18.10
CA GLN A 324 -10.74 8.11 18.35
C GLN A 324 -10.16 8.34 19.75
N THR A 325 -10.68 7.62 20.76
CA THR A 325 -10.16 7.66 22.13
C THR A 325 -8.70 7.20 22.18
N GLN A 326 -8.36 6.10 21.50
CA GLN A 326 -6.98 5.61 21.44
C GLN A 326 -6.05 6.62 20.76
N THR A 327 -6.49 7.21 19.64
CA THR A 327 -5.75 8.27 18.94
C THR A 327 -5.53 9.48 19.84
N ALA A 328 -6.55 9.88 20.60
CA ALA A 328 -6.47 11.01 21.52
C ALA A 328 -5.50 10.76 22.70
N LYS A 329 -5.41 9.53 23.20
CA LYS A 329 -4.46 9.16 24.27
C LYS A 329 -3.00 9.25 23.82
N GLU A 330 -2.73 9.00 22.56
CA GLU A 330 -1.39 9.03 21.98
C GLU A 330 -0.98 10.43 21.49
N ALA A 331 -1.94 11.36 21.41
CA ALA A 331 -1.69 12.73 20.96
C ALA A 331 -1.10 13.59 22.08
N GLU A 332 -0.15 14.47 21.71
CA GLU A 332 0.42 15.46 22.65
C GLU A 332 -0.55 16.62 22.96
N THR A 333 -1.56 16.81 22.10
CA THR A 333 -2.57 17.87 22.19
C THR A 333 -3.97 17.30 21.93
N TRP A 334 -5.00 18.15 21.98
CA TRP A 334 -6.35 17.71 21.67
C TRP A 334 -6.48 17.18 20.24
N THR A 335 -7.41 16.24 20.07
CA THR A 335 -7.81 15.71 18.77
C THR A 335 -9.25 16.05 18.48
N LEU A 336 -9.57 16.20 17.19
CA LEU A 336 -10.93 16.47 16.73
C LEU A 336 -11.47 15.24 16.01
N ASP A 337 -12.63 14.77 16.43
CA ASP A 337 -13.43 13.82 15.68
C ASP A 337 -14.12 14.58 14.55
N ASN A 338 -13.67 14.34 13.31
CA ASN A 338 -14.22 15.01 12.14
C ASN A 338 -15.63 14.50 11.75
N SER A 339 -16.08 13.38 12.31
CA SER A 339 -17.39 12.81 12.00
C SER A 339 -18.53 13.61 12.61
N ASP A 340 -18.35 14.10 13.85
CA ASP A 340 -19.38 14.83 14.60
C ASP A 340 -18.91 16.22 15.07
N GLY A 341 -17.61 16.47 15.13
CA GLY A 341 -16.99 17.71 15.62
C GLY A 341 -16.70 17.71 17.13
N SER A 342 -16.76 16.55 17.79
CA SER A 342 -16.38 16.38 19.19
C SER A 342 -14.86 16.46 19.36
N MET A 343 -14.39 17.04 20.46
CA MET A 343 -12.96 17.22 20.73
C MET A 343 -12.53 16.43 21.95
N TYR A 344 -11.38 15.78 21.90
CA TYR A 344 -10.86 14.93 22.96
C TYR A 344 -9.51 15.45 23.44
N PHE A 345 -9.29 15.45 24.76
CA PHE A 345 -8.02 15.74 25.39
C PHE A 345 -7.76 14.74 26.50
N PHE A 346 -6.57 14.14 26.52
CA PHE A 346 -6.13 13.27 27.60
C PHE A 346 -4.94 13.91 28.31
N LEU A 347 -5.02 14.01 29.64
CA LEU A 347 -3.90 14.44 30.48
C LEU A 347 -2.90 13.28 30.66
N ASP A 348 -3.43 12.07 30.77
CA ASP A 348 -2.68 10.81 30.83
C ASP A 348 -3.53 9.66 30.25
N HIS A 349 -3.05 8.41 30.34
CA HIS A 349 -3.74 7.24 29.79
C HIS A 349 -5.08 6.89 30.47
N SER A 350 -5.35 7.44 31.66
CA SER A 350 -6.57 7.24 32.45
C SER A 350 -7.48 8.48 32.47
N THR A 351 -6.92 9.67 32.67
CA THR A 351 -7.67 10.90 32.92
C THR A 351 -7.80 11.71 31.64
N GLY A 352 -9.04 11.97 31.23
CA GLY A 352 -9.31 12.74 30.02
C GLY A 352 -10.67 13.43 30.02
N TRP A 353 -10.84 14.32 29.04
CA TRP A 353 -12.06 15.07 28.80
C TRP A 353 -12.43 15.01 27.32
N ARG A 354 -13.73 15.01 27.05
CA ARG A 354 -14.25 15.23 25.71
C ARG A 354 -15.30 16.32 25.70
N MET A 355 -15.12 17.25 24.78
CA MET A 355 -16.10 18.26 24.43
C MET A 355 -17.04 17.67 23.37
N LYS A 356 -18.16 17.12 23.82
CA LYS A 356 -19.11 16.41 22.98
C LYS A 356 -20.16 17.35 22.40
N VAL A 357 -20.45 17.21 21.13
CA VAL A 357 -21.50 17.99 20.46
C VAL A 357 -22.87 17.56 20.98
N ALA A 358 -23.60 18.51 21.56
CA ALA A 358 -24.95 18.31 22.10
C ALA A 358 -26.04 18.69 21.09
N ASP A 359 -25.82 19.74 20.30
CA ASP A 359 -26.72 20.22 19.24
C ASP A 359 -25.94 21.08 18.23
N ALA A 360 -26.50 21.32 17.05
CA ALA A 360 -25.86 22.12 15.99
C ALA A 360 -26.87 23.02 15.27
N ALA A 361 -26.49 24.29 15.06
CA ALA A 361 -27.30 25.28 14.37
C ALA A 361 -26.43 26.26 13.55
N ALA A 362 -26.80 26.48 12.27
CA ALA A 362 -26.19 27.49 11.39
C ALA A 362 -24.64 27.48 11.34
N GLY A 363 -24.03 26.29 11.30
CA GLY A 363 -22.56 26.13 11.26
C GLY A 363 -21.87 26.31 12.62
N SER A 364 -22.64 26.43 13.71
CA SER A 364 -22.18 26.48 15.09
C SER A 364 -22.73 25.29 15.87
N ARG A 365 -22.10 24.95 17.00
CA ARG A 365 -22.49 23.81 17.83
C ARG A 365 -22.61 24.23 19.30
N PHE A 366 -23.52 23.56 19.99
CA PHE A 366 -23.57 23.48 21.45
C PHE A 366 -22.75 22.28 21.89
N TYR A 367 -22.01 22.44 22.98
CA TYR A 367 -21.18 21.38 23.52
C TYR A 367 -21.56 21.08 24.96
N GLN A 368 -21.24 19.87 25.39
CA GLN A 368 -21.20 19.44 26.77
C GLN A 368 -19.82 18.86 27.06
N LEU A 369 -19.32 19.04 28.27
CA LEU A 369 -18.06 18.47 28.71
C LEU A 369 -18.33 17.18 29.46
N GLU A 370 -17.68 16.11 29.01
CA GLU A 370 -17.63 14.83 29.71
C GLU A 370 -16.18 14.54 30.13
N CYS A 371 -15.98 13.82 31.23
CA CYS A 371 -14.68 13.38 31.70
C CYS A 371 -14.64 11.86 31.90
N THR A 372 -13.43 11.33 31.94
CA THR A 372 -13.13 9.91 32.18
C THR A 372 -11.94 9.79 33.14
N GLU A 373 -11.98 8.74 33.97
CA GLU A 373 -10.91 8.34 34.89
C GLU A 373 -10.40 6.93 34.58
N ASP A 374 -10.95 6.26 33.55
CA ASP A 374 -10.63 4.90 33.14
C ASP A 374 -10.12 4.82 31.69
N GLY A 375 -9.64 5.94 31.16
CA GLY A 375 -9.10 6.02 29.81
C GLY A 375 -10.20 5.95 28.75
N GLY A 376 -11.39 6.46 29.03
CA GLY A 376 -12.49 6.52 28.08
C GLY A 376 -13.25 5.21 27.91
N GLU A 377 -13.09 4.23 28.81
CA GLU A 377 -14.01 3.09 28.90
C GLU A 377 -15.40 3.57 29.32
N THR A 378 -15.46 4.53 30.25
CA THR A 378 -16.67 5.24 30.63
C THR A 378 -16.47 6.75 30.62
N TRP A 379 -17.55 7.46 30.30
CA TRP A 379 -17.59 8.93 30.25
C TRP A 379 -18.71 9.44 31.14
N THR A 380 -18.38 10.39 32.02
CA THR A 380 -19.32 11.01 32.95
C THR A 380 -19.51 12.49 32.62
N MET A 381 -20.71 13.01 32.83
CA MET A 381 -21.02 14.41 32.54
C MET A 381 -20.34 15.32 33.57
N ALA A 382 -19.36 16.12 33.12
CA ALA A 382 -18.71 17.14 33.95
C ALA A 382 -19.52 18.44 33.94
N ASN A 383 -19.95 18.89 32.74
CA ASN A 383 -20.70 20.13 32.58
C ASN A 383 -21.58 20.12 31.31
N LYS A 384 -22.86 20.47 31.46
CA LYS A 384 -23.83 20.47 30.36
C LYS A 384 -23.75 21.72 29.45
N ASP A 385 -23.09 22.77 29.92
CA ASP A 385 -22.99 24.06 29.23
C ASP A 385 -21.64 24.75 29.57
N PRO A 386 -20.51 24.17 29.10
CA PRO A 386 -19.17 24.69 29.38
C PRO A 386 -18.93 26.09 28.80
N PHE A 387 -19.76 26.52 27.84
CA PHE A 387 -19.64 27.83 27.17
C PHE A 387 -20.75 28.81 27.55
N MET A 388 -21.53 28.53 28.61
CA MET A 388 -22.54 29.45 29.18
C MET A 388 -23.54 29.96 28.13
N GLY A 389 -24.05 29.08 27.27
CA GLY A 389 -25.02 29.37 26.23
C GLY A 389 -24.43 29.92 24.94
N ASN A 390 -23.10 30.12 24.87
CA ASN A 390 -22.43 30.49 23.62
C ASN A 390 -22.29 29.25 22.72
N ILE A 391 -22.44 29.47 21.41
CA ILE A 391 -22.27 28.45 20.37
C ILE A 391 -21.14 28.80 19.44
N GLY A 392 -20.52 27.78 18.85
CA GLY A 392 -19.45 27.98 17.89
C GLY A 392 -18.79 26.68 17.46
N VAL A 393 -17.55 26.78 17.04
CA VAL A 393 -16.67 25.65 16.74
C VAL A 393 -15.61 25.59 17.83
N THR A 394 -15.36 24.42 18.41
CA THR A 394 -14.28 24.26 19.39
C THR A 394 -12.94 24.61 18.77
N GLU A 395 -12.22 25.52 19.42
CA GLU A 395 -10.88 25.95 19.01
C GLU A 395 -9.81 25.00 19.59
N GLY A 396 -9.96 24.64 20.85
CA GLY A 396 -9.05 23.73 21.55
C GLY A 396 -9.54 23.39 22.94
N LEU A 397 -8.95 22.33 23.50
CA LEU A 397 -9.20 21.87 24.86
C LEU A 397 -7.88 21.42 25.45
N ILE A 398 -7.45 22.02 26.55
CA ILE A 398 -6.21 21.65 27.22
C ILE A 398 -6.43 21.64 28.73
N PHE A 399 -6.03 20.56 29.39
CA PHE A 399 -5.90 20.51 30.84
C PHE A 399 -4.44 20.38 31.21
N TYR A 400 -4.00 21.16 32.20
CA TYR A 400 -2.63 21.14 32.70
C TYR A 400 -2.49 20.25 33.95
N ASP A 401 -3.60 20.03 34.64
CA ASP A 401 -3.78 19.05 35.71
C ASP A 401 -5.27 18.67 35.80
N GLU A 402 -5.65 17.83 36.77
CA GLU A 402 -7.02 17.34 36.96
C GLU A 402 -8.06 18.45 37.21
N ASN A 403 -7.64 19.64 37.64
CA ASN A 403 -8.53 20.74 38.01
C ASN A 403 -8.43 21.91 37.04
N PHE A 404 -7.23 22.24 36.58
CA PHE A 404 -6.94 23.44 35.80
C PHE A 404 -6.90 23.14 34.30
N GLY A 405 -7.82 23.75 33.56
CA GLY A 405 -7.91 23.60 32.11
C GLY A 405 -8.48 24.84 31.42
N ILE A 406 -8.32 24.87 30.10
CA ILE A 406 -8.79 25.95 29.23
C ILE A 406 -9.46 25.34 28.00
N ALA A 407 -10.63 25.87 27.67
CA ALA A 407 -11.41 25.51 26.48
C ALA A 407 -11.59 26.74 25.59
N GLY A 408 -11.40 26.58 24.29
CA GLY A 408 -11.58 27.64 23.30
C GLY A 408 -12.80 27.41 22.42
N LEU A 409 -13.51 28.50 22.09
CA LEU A 409 -14.67 28.50 21.21
C LEU A 409 -14.53 29.63 20.19
N THR A 410 -14.57 29.28 18.91
CA THR A 410 -14.50 30.25 17.81
C THR A 410 -15.82 30.36 17.05
N GLY A 411 -16.08 31.53 16.47
CA GLY A 411 -17.18 31.71 15.53
C GLY A 411 -16.91 31.02 14.18
N ALA A 412 -17.95 30.78 13.39
CA ALA A 412 -17.83 30.11 12.09
C ALA A 412 -16.87 30.81 11.09
N SER A 413 -16.67 32.13 11.21
CA SER A 413 -15.73 32.90 10.39
C SER A 413 -14.27 32.75 10.82
N GLN A 414 -14.00 32.20 12.00
CA GLN A 414 -12.67 32.09 12.62
C GLN A 414 -11.91 33.42 12.73
N THR A 415 -12.63 34.54 12.75
CA THR A 415 -12.10 35.89 12.99
C THR A 415 -12.22 36.32 14.45
N THR A 416 -13.02 35.59 15.23
CA THR A 416 -13.21 35.83 16.65
C THR A 416 -13.18 34.50 17.41
N SER A 417 -12.61 34.52 18.61
CA SER A 417 -12.72 33.40 19.54
C SER A 417 -12.80 33.89 20.98
N LYS A 418 -13.20 32.97 21.86
CA LYS A 418 -13.30 33.16 23.30
C LYS A 418 -12.63 31.98 23.98
N LEU A 419 -11.87 32.26 25.02
CA LEU A 419 -11.24 31.25 25.86
C LEU A 419 -11.94 31.22 27.21
N TYR A 420 -12.10 30.02 27.76
CA TYR A 420 -12.77 29.76 29.02
C TYR A 420 -11.84 28.96 29.92
N ILE A 421 -11.68 29.39 31.17
CA ILE A 421 -10.82 28.76 32.17
C ILE A 421 -11.66 28.01 33.20
N THR A 422 -11.20 26.83 33.60
CA THR A 422 -11.75 26.04 34.71
C THR A 422 -10.66 25.78 35.75
N ARG A 423 -11.06 25.68 37.03
CA ARG A 423 -10.20 25.32 38.16
C ARG A 423 -10.78 24.20 39.02
N ASP A 424 -11.81 23.53 38.52
CA ASP A 424 -12.56 22.48 39.22
C ASP A 424 -12.79 21.24 38.33
N GLY A 425 -11.89 21.02 37.37
CA GLY A 425 -11.91 19.86 36.48
C GLY A 425 -12.97 19.95 35.38
N GLY A 426 -13.43 21.18 35.09
CA GLY A 426 -14.44 21.45 34.08
C GLY A 426 -15.87 21.47 34.60
N GLN A 427 -16.11 21.38 35.91
CA GLN A 427 -17.45 21.52 36.50
C GLN A 427 -18.01 22.92 36.28
N SER A 428 -17.16 23.96 36.32
CA SER A 428 -17.51 25.33 35.98
C SER A 428 -16.42 25.99 35.14
N PHE A 429 -16.84 26.98 34.35
CA PHE A 429 -15.97 27.75 33.46
C PHE A 429 -16.23 29.24 33.64
N ALA A 430 -15.17 30.05 33.46
CA ALA A 430 -15.25 31.50 33.37
C ALA A 430 -14.60 31.98 32.05
N GLU A 431 -15.20 32.96 31.38
CA GLU A 431 -14.61 33.56 30.17
C GLU A 431 -13.35 34.37 30.56
N ILE A 432 -12.23 34.13 29.88
CA ILE A 432 -10.98 34.87 30.09
C ILE A 432 -11.15 36.28 29.52
N SER A 433 -10.86 37.29 30.34
CA SER A 433 -10.89 38.70 29.95
C SER A 433 -9.48 39.26 29.85
N LEU A 434 -9.09 39.72 28.66
CA LEU A 434 -7.77 40.32 28.40
C LEU A 434 -7.80 41.84 28.57
N PRO A 435 -6.71 42.47 29.03
CA PRO A 435 -6.63 43.92 29.28
C PRO A 435 -6.44 44.72 27.99
N TRP A 436 -7.45 44.74 27.12
CA TRP A 436 -7.41 45.42 25.80
C TRP A 436 -7.06 46.92 25.86
N GLU A 437 -7.41 47.59 26.97
CA GLU A 437 -7.07 48.99 27.21
C GLU A 437 -5.57 49.22 27.37
N ALA A 438 -4.82 48.21 27.83
CA ALA A 438 -3.36 48.28 28.00
C ALA A 438 -2.58 48.17 26.68
N VAL A 439 -3.24 47.82 25.56
CA VAL A 439 -2.59 47.70 24.25
C VAL A 439 -2.14 49.08 23.76
N THR A 440 -0.83 49.29 23.64
CA THR A 440 -0.24 50.58 23.21
C THR A 440 0.20 50.60 21.75
N GLU A 441 0.45 49.44 21.15
CA GLU A 441 0.95 49.31 19.78
C GLU A 441 0.26 48.18 19.02
N LEU A 442 0.28 48.26 17.69
CA LEU A 442 -0.26 47.25 16.78
C LEU A 442 0.85 46.74 15.85
N PRO A 443 0.73 45.51 15.31
CA PRO A 443 1.62 45.02 14.27
C PRO A 443 1.75 45.99 13.09
N LYS A 444 2.92 46.04 12.45
CA LYS A 444 3.18 46.95 11.31
C LYS A 444 2.19 46.75 10.16
N THR A 445 1.80 45.49 9.95
CA THR A 445 0.79 45.07 8.97
C THR A 445 -0.59 45.69 9.22
N ALA A 446 -0.89 46.13 10.45
CA ALA A 446 -2.16 46.78 10.76
C ALA A 446 -2.39 48.05 9.93
N GLN A 447 -1.36 48.84 9.65
CA GLN A 447 -1.49 50.04 8.82
C GLN A 447 -1.78 49.70 7.35
N GLU A 448 -1.19 48.63 6.83
CA GLU A 448 -1.35 48.19 5.44
C GLU A 448 -2.77 47.68 5.17
N TYR A 449 -3.36 47.00 6.15
CA TYR A 449 -4.71 46.41 6.04
C TYR A 449 -5.81 47.25 6.70
N GLY A 450 -5.46 48.39 7.32
CA GLY A 450 -6.42 49.23 8.02
C GLY A 450 -7.00 48.59 9.29
N TYR A 451 -6.26 47.69 9.93
CA TYR A 451 -6.69 47.02 11.15
C TYR A 451 -6.63 47.92 12.37
N THR A 452 -7.58 47.70 13.27
CA THR A 452 -7.68 48.32 14.59
C THR A 452 -7.48 47.25 15.67
N LYS A 453 -7.50 47.64 16.96
CA LYS A 453 -7.41 46.68 18.07
C LYS A 453 -8.48 45.59 17.97
N GLU A 454 -9.70 45.98 17.59
CA GLU A 454 -10.86 45.09 17.44
C GLU A 454 -10.70 44.09 16.29
N SER A 455 -9.75 44.31 15.39
CA SER A 455 -9.45 43.36 14.31
C SER A 455 -8.75 42.10 14.83
N TYR A 456 -8.11 42.14 16.01
CA TYR A 456 -7.36 41.03 16.62
C TYR A 456 -8.24 40.14 17.52
N GLY A 457 -9.47 39.87 17.10
CA GLY A 457 -10.50 39.21 17.92
C GLY A 457 -10.33 37.70 18.09
N TYR A 458 -9.38 37.07 17.40
CA TYR A 458 -9.12 35.63 17.52
C TYR A 458 -8.00 35.38 18.52
N LEU A 459 -8.30 34.69 19.62
CA LEU A 459 -7.36 34.35 20.68
C LEU A 459 -6.85 32.94 20.45
N ASN A 460 -5.55 32.75 20.19
CA ASN A 460 -4.98 31.41 20.13
C ASN A 460 -5.03 30.72 21.51
N MET A 461 -5.21 29.41 21.52
CA MET A 461 -5.06 28.58 22.72
C MET A 461 -3.75 28.87 23.47
N PRO A 462 -3.77 28.93 24.82
CA PRO A 462 -2.62 29.41 25.58
C PRO A 462 -1.41 28.47 25.50
N GLN A 463 -0.23 29.06 25.35
CA GLN A 463 1.05 28.36 25.47
C GLN A 463 1.58 28.52 26.89
N ARG A 464 2.23 27.48 27.42
CA ARG A 464 2.78 27.46 28.77
C ARG A 464 4.27 27.14 28.76
N ASP A 465 5.06 27.99 29.40
CA ASP A 465 6.47 27.76 29.69
C ASP A 465 6.71 27.98 31.20
N GLY A 466 6.84 26.87 31.93
CA GLY A 466 6.88 26.88 33.39
C GLY A 466 5.58 27.42 34.01
N GLU A 467 5.68 28.54 34.74
CA GLU A 467 4.54 29.24 35.37
C GLU A 467 3.96 30.34 34.48
N VAL A 468 4.63 30.69 33.39
CA VAL A 468 4.19 31.75 32.48
C VAL A 468 3.27 31.16 31.41
N MET A 469 2.11 31.78 31.25
CA MET A 469 1.18 31.48 30.17
C MET A 469 1.09 32.64 29.20
N THR A 470 0.97 32.35 27.92
CA THR A 470 0.82 33.38 26.89
C THR A 470 -0.37 33.10 25.98
N ILE A 471 -1.08 34.16 25.58
CA ILE A 471 -2.13 34.13 24.57
C ILE A 471 -1.71 35.11 23.47
N LEU A 472 -1.68 34.63 22.23
CA LEU A 472 -1.50 35.48 21.06
C LEU A 472 -2.86 35.78 20.45
N ALA A 473 -3.26 37.05 20.49
CA ALA A 473 -4.47 37.53 19.82
C ALA A 473 -4.13 37.98 18.39
N VAL A 474 -4.75 37.34 17.40
CA VAL A 474 -4.49 37.51 15.96
C VAL A 474 -5.75 37.95 15.23
N SER A 475 -5.60 38.43 14.00
CA SER A 475 -6.75 38.93 13.24
C SER A 475 -7.67 37.84 12.67
N GLN A 476 -7.15 36.63 12.54
CA GLN A 476 -7.87 35.44 12.10
C GLN A 476 -7.07 34.20 12.48
N ALA A 477 -7.74 33.06 12.65
CA ALA A 477 -7.10 31.77 12.81
C ALA A 477 -5.99 31.53 11.78
N GLY A 478 -4.86 30.99 12.23
CA GLY A 478 -3.70 30.67 11.39
C GLY A 478 -2.76 31.84 11.11
N ASN A 479 -3.12 33.08 11.48
CA ASN A 479 -2.17 34.18 11.45
C ASN A 479 -1.14 34.02 12.58
N SER A 480 0.12 34.31 12.27
CA SER A 480 1.22 34.15 13.23
C SER A 480 1.62 35.45 13.92
N GLN A 481 1.17 36.62 13.46
CA GLN A 481 1.52 37.91 14.05
C GLN A 481 0.32 38.55 14.75
N GLY A 482 0.53 39.00 15.99
CA GLY A 482 -0.56 39.48 16.83
C GLY A 482 -0.12 40.26 18.07
N LEU A 483 -1.08 40.40 18.98
CA LEU A 483 -0.93 41.06 20.27
C LEU A 483 -0.72 39.98 21.33
N LEU A 484 0.41 40.05 22.04
CA LEU A 484 0.78 39.06 23.05
C LEU A 484 0.28 39.51 24.41
N PHE A 485 -0.38 38.60 25.10
CA PHE A 485 -0.76 38.73 26.50
C PHE A 485 -0.06 37.64 27.30
N GLN A 486 0.37 37.96 28.51
CA GLN A 486 1.05 37.02 29.40
C GLN A 486 0.40 36.99 30.78
N SER A 487 0.46 35.84 31.44
CA SER A 487 0.02 35.63 32.81
C SER A 487 1.12 34.91 33.59
N GLN A 488 1.32 35.30 34.85
CA GLN A 488 2.27 34.68 35.78
C GLN A 488 1.56 33.94 36.92
N ASP A 489 0.23 33.94 36.92
CA ASP A 489 -0.63 33.36 37.96
C ASP A 489 -1.58 32.31 37.37
N LEU A 490 -1.10 31.58 36.37
CA LEU A 490 -1.85 30.50 35.71
C LEU A 490 -3.20 30.98 35.14
N GLY A 491 -3.22 32.17 34.54
CA GLY A 491 -4.36 32.74 33.84
C GLY A 491 -5.39 33.44 34.73
N GLU A 492 -5.11 33.73 36.01
CA GLU A 492 -6.00 34.58 36.84
C GLU A 492 -5.99 36.03 36.37
N THR A 493 -4.81 36.57 36.10
CA THR A 493 -4.62 37.91 35.56
C THR A 493 -3.70 37.89 34.34
N TRP A 494 -3.95 38.84 33.43
CA TRP A 494 -3.23 38.96 32.17
C TRP A 494 -2.68 40.37 32.02
N ASP A 495 -1.46 40.48 31.51
CA ASP A 495 -0.79 41.72 31.15
C ASP A 495 -0.48 41.75 29.66
N TYR A 496 -0.54 42.93 29.04
CA TYR A 496 -0.11 43.11 27.66
C TYR A 496 1.42 43.09 27.57
N ALA A 497 1.97 42.22 26.73
CA ALA A 497 3.40 41.97 26.59
C ALA A 497 4.01 42.53 25.28
N GLY A 498 3.21 43.20 24.44
CA GLY A 498 3.65 43.81 23.18
C GLY A 498 3.16 43.07 21.94
N VAL A 499 3.73 43.42 20.78
CA VAL A 499 3.49 42.69 19.51
C VAL A 499 4.45 41.51 19.39
N ALA A 500 3.93 40.34 19.01
CA ALA A 500 4.73 39.14 18.80
C ALA A 500 4.40 38.44 17.48
N GLN A 501 5.29 37.52 17.09
CA GLN A 501 5.12 36.61 15.97
C GLN A 501 5.47 35.18 16.42
N GLN A 502 4.54 34.24 16.25
CA GLN A 502 4.71 32.81 16.52
C GLN A 502 5.37 32.07 15.37
#